data_AF-A0A2V8NB16-F1
#
_entry.id   AF-A0A2V8NB16-F1
#
_cell.length_a   1.000
_cell.length_b   1.000
_cell.length_c   1.000
_cell.angle_alpha   90.00
_cell.angle_beta   90.00
_cell.angle_gamma   90.00
#
_symmetry.space_group_name_H-M   'P 1'
#
loop_
_entity.id
_entity.type
_entity.pdbx_description
1 polymer ?
#
loop_
_entity_poly.entity_id
_entity_poly.type
_entity_poly.pdbx_seq_one_letter_code
_entity_poly.pdbx_strand_id
1 'polypeptide(L)' 'MTPAQFKRSRERLQLSLPQLAQALGVEHPTVWRWEAGQVAISKTVELAVKYLLALHDGYIPQNEPKPKRLRRTRERPSGA' A
#
# COMPACT_ATOMS: atom_id res chain seq x y z
N MET A 1 -9.08 3.47 9.58
CA MET A 1 -8.25 3.69 8.38
C MET A 1 -9.12 4.27 7.29
N THR A 2 -8.63 5.26 6.54
CA THR A 2 -9.37 5.87 5.42
C THR A 2 -9.19 5.06 4.13
N PRO A 3 -10.10 5.19 3.14
CA PRO A 3 -9.94 4.55 1.82
C PRO A 3 -8.60 4.85 1.16
N ALA A 4 -8.16 6.11 1.22
CA ALA A 4 -6.87 6.55 0.69
C ALA A 4 -5.68 5.90 1.41
N GLN A 5 -5.77 5.71 2.74
CA GLN A 5 -4.75 4.99 3.51
C GLN A 5 -4.71 3.51 3.11
N PHE A 6 -5.87 2.86 2.98
CA PHE A 6 -5.97 1.46 2.58
C PHE A 6 -5.39 1.21 1.19
N LYS A 7 -5.71 2.06 0.21
CA LYS A 7 -5.14 2.01 -1.14
C LYS A 7 -3.61 2.14 -1.12
N ARG A 8 -3.08 3.09 -0.35
CA ARG A 8 -1.62 3.25 -0.20
C ARG A 8 -0.97 2.03 0.44
N SER A 9 -1.61 1.41 1.43
CA SER A 9 -1.13 0.17 2.03
C SER A 9 -1.05 -0.95 0.99
N ARG A 10 -2.09 -1.12 0.15
CA ARG A 10 -2.08 -2.10 -0.95
C ARG A 10 -0.93 -1.84 -1.92
N GLU A 11 -0.77 -0.60 -2.37
CA GLU A 11 0.27 -0.22 -3.31
C GLU A 11 1.67 -0.45 -2.72
N ARG A 12 1.85 -0.19 -1.42
CA ARG A 12 3.10 -0.46 -0.71
C ARG A 12 3.42 -1.96 -0.62
N LEU A 13 2.40 -2.79 -0.44
CA LEU A 13 2.50 -4.26 -0.51
C LEU A 13 2.71 -4.77 -1.95
N GLN A 14 2.66 -3.89 -2.96
CA GLN A 14 2.74 -4.23 -4.38
C GLN A 14 1.67 -5.24 -4.83
N LEU A 15 0.53 -5.26 -4.16
CA LEU A 15 -0.58 -6.17 -4.47
C LEU A 15 -1.57 -5.53 -5.44
N SER A 16 -2.03 -6.31 -6.40
CA SER A 16 -3.26 -6.00 -7.14
C SER A 16 -4.49 -6.15 -6.22
N LEU A 17 -5.63 -5.59 -6.64
CA LEU A 17 -6.90 -5.76 -5.93
C LEU A 17 -7.28 -7.24 -5.68
N PRO A 18 -7.23 -8.16 -6.67
CA PRO A 18 -7.60 -9.55 -6.45
C PRO A 18 -6.61 -10.28 -5.52
N GLN A 19 -5.33 -9.93 -5.55
CA GLN A 19 -4.34 -10.52 -4.63
C GLN A 19 -4.58 -10.06 -3.19
N LEU A 20 -4.89 -8.78 -2.97
CA LEU A 20 -5.22 -8.29 -1.63
C LEU A 20 -6.53 -8.91 -1.11
N ALA A 21 -7.52 -9.07 -1.98
CA ALA A 21 -8.78 -9.75 -1.66
C ALA A 21 -8.53 -11.20 -1.20
N GLN A 22 -7.72 -11.95 -1.96
CA GLN A 22 -7.29 -13.30 -1.59
C GLN A 22 -6.52 -13.33 -0.26
N ALA A 23 -5.59 -12.40 -0.04
CA ALA A 23 -4.82 -12.32 1.20
C ALA A 23 -5.69 -11.99 2.44
N LEU A 24 -6.78 -11.25 2.25
CA LEU A 24 -7.72 -10.89 3.31
C LEU A 24 -8.90 -11.86 3.44
N GLY A 25 -9.00 -12.87 2.57
CA GLY A 25 -10.12 -13.82 2.55
C GLY A 25 -11.46 -13.18 2.22
N VAL A 26 -11.48 -12.18 1.34
CA VAL A 26 -12.70 -11.46 0.91
C VAL A 26 -12.83 -11.44 -0.61
N GLU A 27 -14.02 -11.11 -1.08
CA GLU A 27 -14.30 -10.94 -2.51
C GLU A 27 -13.65 -9.68 -3.10
N HIS A 28 -13.21 -9.75 -4.36
CA HIS A 28 -12.57 -8.63 -5.07
C HIS A 28 -13.41 -7.33 -5.06
N PRO A 29 -14.73 -7.35 -5.34
CA PRO A 29 -15.56 -6.15 -5.27
C PRO A 29 -15.56 -5.49 -3.90
N THR A 30 -15.38 -6.24 -2.82
CA THR A 30 -15.34 -5.71 -1.45
C THR A 30 -14.13 -4.80 -1.25
N VAL A 31 -12.96 -5.21 -1.73
CA VAL A 31 -11.73 -4.39 -1.68
C VAL A 31 -11.88 -3.12 -2.51
N TRP A 32 -12.47 -3.23 -3.71
CA TRP A 32 -12.73 -2.06 -4.55
C TRP A 32 -13.68 -1.05 -3.86
N ARG A 33 -14.76 -1.53 -3.23
CA ARG A 33 -15.71 -0.68 -2.48
C ARG A 33 -15.05 0.02 -1.29
N TRP A 34 -14.12 -0.64 -0.62
CA TRP A 34 -13.32 -0.04 0.45
C TRP A 34 -12.40 1.07 -0.06
N GLU A 35 -11.69 0.87 -1.16
CA GLU A 35 -10.82 1.91 -1.77
C GLU A 35 -11.62 3.09 -2.33
N ALA A 36 -12.83 2.83 -2.85
CA ALA A 36 -13.75 3.86 -3.32
C ALA A 36 -14.45 4.61 -2.17
N GLY A 37 -14.34 4.13 -0.92
CA GLY A 37 -15.03 4.70 0.22
C GLY A 37 -16.54 4.47 0.24
N GLN A 38 -17.04 3.54 -0.58
CA GLN A 38 -18.46 3.16 -0.59
C GLN A 38 -18.87 2.36 0.64
N VAL A 39 -17.91 1.65 1.25
CA VAL A 39 -18.12 0.85 2.46
C VAL A 39 -17.01 1.17 3.46
N ALA A 40 -17.39 1.30 4.73
CA ALA A 40 -16.44 1.51 5.82
C ALA A 40 -15.57 0.26 6.03
N ILE A 41 -14.29 0.48 6.29
CA ILE A 41 -13.34 -0.60 6.56
C ILE A 41 -13.40 -0.95 8.05
N SER A 42 -13.65 -2.23 8.35
CA SER A 42 -13.73 -2.70 9.73
C SER A 42 -12.37 -2.65 10.43
N LYS A 43 -12.37 -2.60 11.77
CA LYS A 43 -11.13 -2.59 12.57
C LYS A 43 -10.32 -3.87 12.41
N THR A 44 -10.98 -5.01 12.20
CA THR A 44 -10.32 -6.29 11.91
C THR A 44 -9.54 -6.24 10.60
N VAL A 45 -10.13 -5.69 9.53
CA VAL A 45 -9.46 -5.52 8.24
C VAL A 45 -8.31 -4.52 8.36
N GLU A 46 -8.51 -3.42 9.09
CA GLU A 46 -7.44 -2.46 9.38
C GLU A 46 -6.24 -3.14 10.08
N LEU A 47 -6.50 -4.01 11.06
CA LEU A 47 -5.45 -4.74 11.76
C LEU A 47 -4.74 -5.74 10.84
N ALA A 48 -5.47 -6.50 10.03
CA ALA A 48 -4.91 -7.47 9.08
C ALA A 48 -3.97 -6.80 8.06
N VAL A 49 -4.37 -5.64 7.51
CA VAL A 49 -3.51 -4.88 6.59
C VAL A 49 -2.25 -4.36 7.26
N LYS A 50 -2.35 -3.89 8.51
CA LYS A 50 -1.17 -3.46 9.29
C LYS A 50 -0.22 -4.62 9.55
N TYR A 51 -0.75 -5.80 9.81
CA TYR A 51 0.04 -7.01 9.99
C TYR A 51 0.78 -7.41 8.70
N LEU A 52 0.09 -7.41 7.55
CA LEU A 52 0.71 -7.66 6.24
C LEU A 52 1.83 -6.66 5.93
N LEU A 53 1.61 -5.37 6.24
CA LEU A 53 2.64 -4.34 6.09
C LEU A 53 3.86 -4.59 6.96
N ALA A 54 3.67 -4.95 8.23
CA ALA A 54 4.77 -5.25 9.14
C ALA A 54 5.61 -6.45 8.67
N LEU A 55 4.95 -7.47 8.10
CA LEU A 55 5.64 -8.62 7.49
C LEU A 55 6.40 -8.23 6.21
N HIS A 56 5.77 -7.45 5.33
CA HIS A 56 6.37 -7.03 4.06
C HIS A 56 7.58 -6.10 4.23
N ASP A 57 7.51 -5.16 5.16
CA ASP A 57 8.58 -4.19 5.40
C ASP A 57 9.79 -4.78 6.18
N GLY A 58 9.76 -6.07 6.55
CA GLY A 58 10.83 -6.69 7.35
C GLY A 58 11.00 -6.06 8.73
N TYR A 59 9.90 -5.63 9.36
CA TYR A 59 9.90 -4.73 10.52
C TYR A 59 10.72 -5.23 11.73
N ILE A 60 11.82 -4.53 12.02
CA ILE A 60 12.28 -4.16 13.38
C ILE A 60 11.82 -2.70 13.64
N PRO A 61 11.22 -2.36 14.80
CA PRO A 61 10.75 -1.00 15.08
C PRO A 61 11.84 0.06 15.26
N GLN A 62 11.54 1.24 14.68
CA GLN A 62 11.64 2.61 15.24
C GLN A 62 12.62 3.58 14.54
N ASN A 63 12.05 4.71 14.12
CA ASN A 63 12.69 6.01 13.84
C ASN A 63 13.61 6.17 12.61
N GLU A 64 13.05 6.33 11.40
CA GLU A 64 13.76 7.09 10.36
C GLU A 64 12.90 8.17 9.66
N PRO A 65 13.38 9.42 9.60
CA PRO A 65 12.71 10.51 8.90
C PRO A 65 12.88 10.34 7.38
N LYS A 66 11.79 10.55 6.63
CA LYS A 66 11.77 10.35 5.17
C LYS A 66 12.81 11.23 4.46
N PRO A 67 13.75 10.68 3.67
CA PRO A 67 14.68 11.50 2.88
C PRO A 67 13.92 12.28 1.81
N LYS A 68 14.22 13.58 1.71
CA LYS A 68 13.70 14.46 0.64
C LYS A 68 14.20 13.94 -0.71
N ARG A 69 13.27 13.61 -1.62
CA ARG A 69 13.57 13.08 -2.95
C ARG A 69 14.58 13.97 -3.69
N LEU A 70 15.73 13.40 -4.08
CA LEU A 70 16.72 14.02 -4.95
C LEU A 70 16.16 14.07 -6.38
N ARG A 71 16.14 15.24 -7.02
CA ARG A 71 15.70 15.41 -8.42
C ARG A 71 16.72 14.74 -9.33
N ARG A 72 16.32 13.77 -10.16
CA ARG A 72 17.16 13.25 -11.24
C ARG A 72 17.27 14.31 -12.35
N THR A 73 18.46 14.84 -12.53
CA THR A 73 18.89 15.52 -13.76
C THR A 73 18.86 14.51 -14.92
N ARG A 74 18.16 14.85 -16.01
CA ARG A 74 18.26 14.12 -17.28
C ARG A 74 19.60 14.47 -17.91
N GLU A 75 20.54 13.54 -17.94
CA GLU A 75 21.71 13.65 -18.80
C GLU A 75 21.28 13.38 -20.25
N ARG A 76 21.61 14.32 -21.15
CA ARG A 76 21.42 14.18 -22.60
C ARG A 76 22.49 13.23 -23.15
N PRO A 77 22.16 12.23 -23.97
CA PRO A 77 23.18 11.45 -24.65
C PRO A 77 23.83 12.27 -25.77
N SER A 78 25.16 12.21 -25.83
CA SER A 78 26.02 12.76 -26.86
C SER A 78 26.42 11.65 -27.84
N GLY A 79 26.27 11.92 -29.14
CA GLY A 79 27.06 11.29 -30.22
C GLY A 79 26.58 9.94 -30.78
N ALA A 80 26.23 9.93 -32.07
CA ALA A 80 27.04 9.32 -33.12
C ALA A 80 26.57 9.87 -34.49
#